data_AF-A0A843HNL9-F1
#
_entry.id   AF-A0A843HNL9-F1
#
_cell.length_a   1.000
_cell.length_b   1.000
_cell.length_c   1.000
_cell.angle_alpha   90.00
_cell.angle_beta   90.00
_cell.angle_gamma   90.00
#
_symmetry.space_group_name_H-M   'P 1'
#
loop_
_entity.id
_entity.type
_entity.pdbx_description
1 polymer ?
#
loop_
_entity_poly.entity_id
_entity_poly.type
_entity_poly.pdbx_seq_one_letter_code
_entity_poly.pdbx_strand_id
1 'polypeptide(L)'
;MKKPEKKTESVVKSIEVTRAKQFDNGGVVFDVVINDVTIYGCRVIEYKGGDFVSFPSRKGSDDKYYNHVYVKLTDEDSKEIISQVEKKLEE
;
A
#
# COMPACT_ATOMS: atom_id res chain seq x y z
N MET A 1 -6.19 -24.17 -17.05
CA MET A 1 -4.81 -23.71 -17.34
C MET A 1 -4.54 -22.48 -16.51
N LYS A 2 -3.63 -22.53 -15.52
CA LYS A 2 -3.16 -21.32 -14.83
C LYS A 2 -2.40 -20.47 -15.86
N LYS A 3 -2.77 -19.20 -16.04
CA LYS A 3 -2.00 -18.26 -16.87
C LYS A 3 -0.58 -18.19 -16.29
N PRO A 4 0.47 -18.18 -17.13
CA PRO A 4 1.82 -17.96 -16.64
C PRO A 4 1.88 -16.59 -15.95
N GLU A 5 2.30 -16.57 -14.70
CA GLU A 5 2.62 -15.34 -13.97
C GLU A 5 3.81 -14.69 -14.68
N LYS A 6 3.54 -13.66 -15.49
CA LYS A 6 4.60 -12.78 -15.99
C LYS A 6 5.20 -12.09 -14.77
N LYS A 7 6.42 -12.46 -14.38
CA LYS A 7 7.27 -11.64 -13.52
C LYS A 7 7.31 -10.25 -14.15
N THR A 8 6.54 -9.33 -13.57
CA THR A 8 6.56 -7.95 -14.01
C THR A 8 7.73 -7.30 -13.28
N GLU A 9 8.66 -6.71 -14.02
CA GLU A 9 9.70 -5.89 -13.42
C GLU A 9 9.06 -4.74 -12.63
N SER A 10 9.59 -4.47 -11.43
CA SER A 10 9.10 -3.38 -10.60
C SER A 10 9.42 -2.04 -11.26
N VAL A 11 8.42 -1.16 -11.30
CA VAL A 11 8.62 0.26 -11.69
C VAL A 11 9.09 1.10 -10.49
N VAL A 12 9.10 0.50 -9.30
CA VAL A 12 9.51 1.13 -8.04
C VAL A 12 11.03 0.99 -7.89
N LYS A 13 11.71 2.12 -7.70
CA LYS A 13 13.15 2.24 -7.52
C LYS A 13 13.50 2.64 -6.08
N SER A 14 12.61 3.35 -5.41
CA SER A 14 12.75 3.79 -4.02
C SER A 14 11.40 3.77 -3.31
N ILE A 15 11.43 3.38 -2.02
CA ILE A 15 10.28 3.33 -1.11
C ILE A 15 10.71 3.91 0.24
N GLU A 16 9.96 4.88 0.74
CA GLU A 16 10.13 5.41 2.09
C GLU A 16 8.77 5.68 2.74
N VAL A 17 8.47 4.99 3.84
CA VAL A 17 7.29 5.29 4.67
C VAL A 17 7.65 6.42 5.63
N THR A 18 7.05 7.59 5.41
CA THR A 18 7.36 8.81 6.16
C THR A 18 6.53 8.94 7.44
N ARG A 19 5.40 8.23 7.53
CA ARG A 19 4.49 8.26 8.68
C ARG A 19 3.68 6.98 8.74
N ALA A 20 3.43 6.45 9.93
CA ALA A 20 2.41 5.44 10.19
C ALA A 20 1.58 5.81 11.42
N LYS A 21 0.30 5.38 11.43
CA LYS A 21 -0.58 5.50 12.60
C LYS A 21 -1.57 4.34 12.62
N GLN A 22 -1.67 3.66 13.75
CA GLN A 22 -2.72 2.70 14.03
C GLN A 22 -3.88 3.39 14.78
N PHE A 23 -5.11 3.02 14.44
CA PHE A 23 -6.33 3.44 15.12
C PHE A 23 -6.77 2.38 16.12
N ASP A 24 -7.57 2.77 17.12
CA ASP A 24 -8.07 1.87 18.17
C ASP A 24 -8.88 0.68 17.62
N ASN A 25 -9.45 0.81 16.42
CA ASN A 25 -10.18 -0.25 15.73
C ASN A 25 -9.27 -1.20 14.92
N GLY A 26 -7.95 -1.11 15.07
CA GLY A 26 -6.96 -1.90 14.37
C GLY A 26 -6.55 -1.37 12.99
N GLY A 27 -7.26 -0.38 12.44
CA GLY A 27 -6.93 0.17 11.12
C GLY A 27 -5.59 0.90 11.12
N VAL A 28 -4.75 0.67 10.10
CA VAL A 28 -3.47 1.34 9.94
C VAL A 28 -3.52 2.28 8.73
N VAL A 29 -3.11 3.53 8.94
CA VAL A 29 -2.87 4.53 7.88
C VAL A 29 -1.41 4.92 7.83
N PHE A 30 -0.92 5.20 6.63
CA PHE A 30 0.47 5.61 6.43
C PHE A 30 0.62 6.53 5.23
N ASP A 31 1.73 7.25 5.20
CA ASP A 31 2.17 8.07 4.07
C ASP A 31 3.47 7.48 3.51
N VAL A 32 3.63 7.43 2.19
CA VAL A 32 4.77 6.80 1.52
C VAL A 32 5.30 7.67 0.39
N VAL A 33 6.61 7.72 0.23
CA VAL A 33 7.30 8.27 -0.93
C VAL A 33 7.73 7.11 -1.81
N ILE A 34 7.29 7.13 -3.08
CA ILE A 34 7.66 6.15 -4.09
C ILE A 34 8.24 6.90 -5.28
N ASN A 35 9.49 6.64 -5.65
CA ASN A 35 10.18 7.33 -6.75
C ASN A 35 10.04 8.86 -6.67
N ASP A 36 10.29 9.44 -5.50
CA ASP A 36 10.18 10.87 -5.20
C ASP A 36 8.74 11.45 -5.25
N VAL A 37 7.72 10.59 -5.37
CA VAL A 37 6.31 10.97 -5.30
C VAL A 37 5.75 10.64 -3.93
N THR A 38 5.32 11.65 -3.18
CA THR A 38 4.64 11.45 -1.90
C THR A 38 3.16 11.12 -2.11
N ILE A 39 2.71 10.04 -1.47
CA ILE A 39 1.33 9.56 -1.48
C ILE A 39 0.84 9.53 -0.02
N TYR A 40 -0.18 10.33 0.26
CA TYR A 40 -0.76 10.45 1.60
C TYR A 40 -1.99 9.58 1.77
N GLY A 41 -2.21 9.09 2.99
CA GLY A 41 -3.45 8.41 3.37
C GLY A 41 -3.61 7.02 2.78
N CYS A 42 -2.50 6.31 2.57
CA CYS A 42 -2.50 4.88 2.28
C CYS A 42 -2.99 4.10 3.52
N ARG A 43 -3.41 2.85 3.31
CA ARG A 43 -3.87 1.94 4.37
C ARG A 43 -3.23 0.57 4.24
N VAL A 44 -2.97 -0.07 5.38
CA VAL A 44 -2.77 -1.53 5.43
C VAL A 44 -4.13 -2.17 5.66
N ILE A 45 -4.47 -3.14 4.83
CA ILE A 45 -5.72 -3.89 4.92
C ILE A 45 -5.39 -5.35 5.21
N GLU A 46 -5.84 -5.82 6.38
CA GLU A 46 -5.74 -7.22 6.77
C GLU A 46 -6.84 -8.04 6.06
N TYR A 47 -6.46 -9.15 5.45
CA TYR A 47 -7.42 -10.14 4.98
C TYR A 47 -6.88 -11.56 5.21
N LYS A 48 -7.75 -12.57 5.04
CA LYS A 48 -7.41 -13.98 5.30
C LYS A 48 -6.20 -14.52 4.50
N GLY A 49 -5.74 -13.81 3.48
CA GLY A 49 -4.61 -14.22 2.63
C GLY A 49 -3.34 -13.40 2.82
N GLY A 50 -3.26 -12.60 3.89
CA GLY A 50 -2.12 -11.72 4.19
C GLY A 50 -2.55 -10.25 4.25
N ASP A 51 -1.61 -9.36 4.52
CA ASP A 51 -1.90 -7.92 4.52
C ASP A 51 -1.53 -7.32 3.17
N PHE A 52 -2.26 -6.29 2.74
CA PHE A 52 -1.93 -5.56 1.51
C PHE A 52 -2.03 -4.05 1.66
N VAL A 53 -1.28 -3.37 0.81
CA VAL A 53 -1.27 -1.91 0.68
C VAL A 53 -2.46 -1.46 -0.16
N SER A 54 -3.27 -0.56 0.40
CA SER A 54 -4.34 0.13 -0.31
C SER A 54 -3.98 1.61 -0.48
N PHE A 55 -4.05 2.08 -1.72
CA PHE A 55 -3.86 3.49 -2.06
C PHE A 55 -5.06 4.34 -1.62
N PRO A 56 -4.87 5.66 -1.41
CA PRO A 56 -5.97 6.56 -1.10
C PRO A 56 -7.03 6.47 -2.19
N SER A 57 -8.29 6.32 -1.77
CA SER A 57 -9.42 6.11 -2.66
C SER A 57 -10.68 6.84 -2.20
N ARG A 58 -11.57 7.12 -3.15
CA ARG A 58 -12.89 7.70 -2.90
C ARG A 58 -13.99 6.75 -3.35
N LYS A 59 -15.12 6.77 -2.63
CA LYS A 59 -16.35 6.10 -3.04
C LYS A 59 -17.04 6.92 -4.14
N GLY A 60 -17.33 6.29 -5.26
CA GLY A 60 -18.10 6.86 -6.37
C GLY A 60 -19.60 6.83 -6.10
N SER A 61 -20.36 7.49 -6.97
CA SER A 61 -21.83 7.49 -6.93
C SER A 61 -22.44 6.12 -7.27
N ASP A 62 -21.64 5.19 -7.80
CA ASP A 62 -22.03 3.83 -8.14
C ASP A 62 -21.65 2.81 -7.04
N ASP A 63 -21.39 3.29 -5.82
CA ASP A 63 -20.93 2.53 -4.67
C ASP A 63 -19.56 1.84 -4.81
N LYS A 64 -18.85 2.04 -5.91
CA LYS A 64 -17.49 1.49 -6.12
C LYS A 64 -16.42 2.43 -5.59
N TYR A 65 -15.26 1.88 -5.25
CA TYR A 65 -14.11 2.67 -4.81
C TYR A 65 -13.12 2.86 -5.96
N TYR A 66 -12.60 4.08 -6.06
CA TYR A 66 -11.63 4.47 -7.10
C TYR A 66 -10.41 5.07 -6.42
N ASN A 67 -9.23 4.51 -6.72
CA ASN A 67 -7.98 5.05 -6.22
C ASN A 67 -7.70 6.41 -6.86
N HIS A 68 -7.18 7.34 -6.07
CA HIS A 68 -6.68 8.62 -6.56
C HIS A 68 -5.39 8.48 -7.36
N VAL A 69 -4.59 7.47 -7.01
CA VAL A 69 -3.31 7.14 -7.63
C VAL A 69 -3.18 5.65 -7.83
N TYR A 70 -2.36 5.24 -8.78
CA TYR A 70 -2.05 3.82 -8.99
C TYR A 70 -0.58 3.65 -9.29
N VAL A 71 0.10 2.88 -8.44
CA VAL A 71 1.45 2.37 -8.70
C VAL A 71 1.34 0.85 -8.73
N LYS A 72 1.94 0.25 -9.74
CA LYS A 72 2.03 -1.20 -9.82
C LYS A 72 3.14 -1.68 -8.88
N LEU A 73 2.74 -2.25 -7.75
CA LEU A 73 3.64 -2.86 -6.77
C LEU A 73 3.81 -4.35 -7.08
N THR A 74 5.02 -4.88 -6.90
CA THR A 74 5.24 -6.31 -6.76
C THR A 74 4.90 -6.77 -5.34
N ASP A 75 4.93 -8.09 -5.11
CA ASP A 75 4.77 -8.65 -3.77
C ASP A 75 5.91 -8.22 -2.84
N GLU A 76 7.13 -8.09 -3.38
CA GLU A 76 8.28 -7.58 -2.64
C GLU A 76 8.10 -6.11 -2.26
N ASP A 77 7.69 -5.24 -3.19
CA ASP A 77 7.42 -3.82 -2.91
C ASP A 77 6.37 -3.68 -1.79
N SER A 78 5.31 -4.49 -1.85
CA SER A 78 4.23 -4.45 -0.86
C SER A 78 4.73 -4.88 0.53
N LYS A 79 5.54 -5.94 0.60
CA LYS A 79 6.15 -6.41 1.86
C LYS A 79 7.13 -5.39 2.43
N GLU A 80 7.92 -4.73 1.58
CA GLU A 80 8.83 -3.68 2.01
C GLU A 80 8.08 -2.51 2.63
N ILE A 81 7.00 -2.04 1.97
CA ILE A 81 6.14 -0.98 2.51
C ILE A 81 5.57 -1.39 3.87
N ILE A 82 4.99 -2.59 3.99
CA ILE A 82 4.40 -3.08 5.24
C ILE A 82 5.45 -3.15 6.35
N SER A 83 6.63 -3.68 6.07
CA SER A 83 7.72 -3.74 7.06
C SER A 83 8.18 -2.35 7.51
N GLN A 84 8.22 -1.36 6.62
CA GLN A 84 8.54 0.02 7.01
C GLN A 84 7.40 0.66 7.82
N VAL A 85 6.13 0.34 7.51
CA VAL A 85 4.97 0.77 8.32
C VAL A 85 5.06 0.22 9.74
N GLU A 86 5.32 -1.07 9.91
CA GLU A 86 5.48 -1.72 11.22
C GLU A 86 6.56 -1.03 12.05
N LYS A 87 7.75 -0.80 11.47
CA LYS A 87 8.83 -0.05 12.12
C LYS A 87 8.40 1.34 12.55
N LYS A 88 7.66 2.07 11.70
CA LYS A 88 7.16 3.41 12.01
C LYS A 88 6.06 3.44 13.07
N LEU A 89 5.40 2.33 13.37
CA LEU A 89 4.44 2.23 14.47
C LEU A 89 5.13 1.99 15.82
N GLU A 90 6.36 1.50 15.82
CA GLU A 90 7.16 1.23 17.03
C GLU A 90 8.09 2.39 17.44
N GLU A 91 8.24 3.41 16.57
CA GLU A 91 8.99 4.66 16.85
C GLU A 91 8.22 5.62 17.78
#